data_AF-A0A7W1WPG8-F1
#
_entry.id   AF-A0A7W1WPG8-F1
#
_cell.length_a   1.000
_cell.length_b   1.000
_cell.length_c   1.000
_cell.angle_alpha   90.00
_cell.angle_beta   90.00
_cell.angle_gamma   90.00
#
_symmetry.space_group_name_H-M   'P 1'
#
loop_
_entity.id
_entity.type
_entity.pdbx_description
1 polymer ?
#
loop_
_entity_poly.entity_id
_entity_poly.type
_entity_poly.pdbx_seq_one_letter_code
_entity_poly.pdbx_strand_id
1 'polypeptide(L)'
;MEHQSNTWKLIFSMPVSKLQFYWSKCLWLVTGTLLSGIVLMAGFYQAGVILGASDSLNWMRLFSYTAYPYLGSFALMGVQLWLSMVVKNQSVSIIAGGAGALAGLYFIQVPGWPQYTPWAIPYQLNFARDNIINDFASISQSPHLEWHWVGISALMGLLLFLLGSVHFARKETE
;
A
#
# COMPACT_ATOMS: atom_id res chain seq x y z
N MET A 1 -15.67 -8.29 -14.07
CA MET A 1 -16.89 -9.03 -13.68
C MET A 1 -17.68 -8.31 -12.58
N GLU A 2 -17.06 -7.75 -11.52
CA GLU A 2 -17.78 -6.99 -10.47
C GLU A 2 -18.29 -5.60 -10.91
N HIS A 3 -17.74 -5.05 -11.99
CA HIS A 3 -18.06 -3.71 -12.50
C HIS A 3 -19.27 -3.64 -13.43
N GLN A 4 -19.99 -4.75 -13.62
CA GLN A 4 -21.28 -4.71 -14.27
C GLN A 4 -22.33 -4.20 -13.27
N SER A 5 -23.02 -3.13 -13.64
CA SER A 5 -23.99 -2.41 -12.81
C SER A 5 -25.10 -3.25 -12.17
N ASN A 6 -25.30 -4.49 -12.62
CA ASN A 6 -26.30 -5.42 -12.07
C ASN A 6 -25.80 -6.29 -10.91
N THR A 7 -24.49 -6.43 -10.68
CA THR A 7 -23.97 -7.29 -9.59
C THR A 7 -24.24 -6.67 -8.21
N TRP A 8 -24.17 -5.33 -8.10
CA TRP A 8 -24.50 -4.62 -6.86
C TRP A 8 -25.95 -4.80 -6.45
N LYS A 9 -26.88 -4.79 -7.41
CA LYS A 9 -28.32 -5.03 -7.16
C LYS A 9 -28.57 -6.47 -6.70
N LEU A 10 -27.83 -7.44 -7.24
CA LEU A 10 -27.90 -8.84 -6.81
C LEU A 10 -27.35 -9.03 -5.38
N ILE A 11 -26.22 -8.40 -5.05
CA ILE A 11 -25.58 -8.50 -3.72
C ILE A 11 -26.42 -7.80 -2.65
N PHE A 12 -27.01 -6.63 -2.94
CA PHE A 12 -27.90 -5.94 -1.99
C PHE A 12 -29.32 -6.55 -1.91
N SER A 13 -29.64 -7.53 -2.75
CA SER A 13 -30.82 -8.37 -2.54
C SER A 13 -30.59 -9.44 -1.45
N MET A 14 -29.34 -9.67 -1.07
CA MET A 14 -28.96 -10.51 0.07
C MET A 14 -28.89 -9.64 1.34
N PRO A 15 -29.19 -10.17 2.53
CA PRO A 15 -29.22 -9.42 3.81
C PRO A 15 -27.80 -9.13 4.33
N VAL A 16 -26.93 -8.54 3.50
CA VAL A 16 -25.55 -8.20 3.85
C VAL A 16 -25.47 -6.70 4.11
N SER A 17 -24.97 -6.32 5.29
CA SER A 17 -24.78 -4.91 5.60
C SER A 17 -23.68 -4.29 4.73
N LYS A 18 -23.91 -3.05 4.25
CA LYS A 18 -22.91 -2.27 3.48
C LYS A 18 -21.56 -2.17 4.19
N LEU A 19 -21.58 -2.13 5.52
CA LEU A 19 -20.40 -2.05 6.37
C LEU A 19 -19.61 -3.37 6.38
N GLN A 20 -20.27 -4.52 6.53
CA GLN A 20 -19.60 -5.83 6.45
C GLN A 20 -18.96 -6.05 5.08
N PHE A 21 -19.63 -5.62 4.00
CA PHE A 21 -19.06 -5.72 2.66
C PHE A 21 -17.77 -4.90 2.51
N TYR A 22 -17.77 -3.65 3.01
CA TYR A 22 -16.59 -2.79 2.99
C TYR A 22 -15.43 -3.41 3.79
N TRP A 23 -15.69 -3.90 5.01
CA TRP A 23 -14.66 -4.53 5.85
C TRP A 23 -14.14 -5.84 5.28
N SER A 24 -14.98 -6.64 4.62
CA SER A 24 -14.54 -7.83 3.89
C SER A 24 -13.57 -7.48 2.76
N LYS A 25 -13.88 -6.45 1.96
CA LYS A 25 -12.96 -5.95 0.93
C LYS A 25 -11.67 -5.37 1.51
N CYS A 26 -11.76 -4.65 2.62
CA CYS A 26 -10.60 -4.15 3.34
C CYS A 26 -9.69 -5.31 3.78
N LEU A 27 -10.25 -6.37 4.35
CA LEU A 27 -9.49 -7.53 4.80
C LEU A 27 -8.79 -8.21 3.61
N TRP A 28 -9.53 -8.48 2.53
CA TRP A 28 -8.97 -9.07 1.31
C TRP A 28 -7.86 -8.23 0.69
N LEU A 29 -8.02 -6.91 0.70
CA LEU A 29 -7.02 -5.99 0.18
C LEU A 29 -5.75 -6.05 1.04
N VAL A 30 -5.87 -5.91 2.36
CA VAL A 30 -4.73 -5.95 3.28
C VAL A 30 -4.00 -7.29 3.21
N THR A 31 -4.72 -8.41 3.29
CA THR A 31 -4.11 -9.75 3.25
C THR A 31 -3.46 -10.03 1.89
N GLY A 32 -4.13 -9.68 0.78
CA GLY A 32 -3.59 -9.82 -0.56
C GLY A 32 -2.31 -9.01 -0.76
N THR A 33 -2.29 -7.76 -0.27
CA THR A 33 -1.11 -6.90 -0.38
C THR A 33 0.05 -7.41 0.49
N LEU A 34 -0.19 -7.81 1.74
CA LEU A 34 0.87 -8.41 2.58
C LEU A 34 1.42 -9.71 2.01
N LEU A 35 0.54 -10.58 1.50
CA LEU A 35 0.94 -11.82 0.84
C LEU A 35 1.82 -11.54 -0.39
N SER A 36 1.48 -10.52 -1.17
CA SER A 36 2.30 -10.13 -2.33
C SER A 36 3.70 -9.68 -1.93
N GLY A 37 3.86 -9.02 -0.77
CA GLY A 37 5.17 -8.67 -0.22
C GLY A 37 5.99 -9.90 0.19
N ILE A 38 5.36 -10.92 0.77
CA ILE A 38 6.01 -12.19 1.11
C ILE A 38 6.44 -12.93 -0.16
N VAL A 39 5.58 -12.98 -1.17
CA VAL A 39 5.91 -13.59 -2.47
C VAL A 39 7.08 -12.86 -3.14
N LEU A 40 7.10 -11.53 -3.09
CA LEU A 40 8.20 -10.73 -3.60
C LEU A 40 9.51 -11.03 -2.87
N MET A 41 9.48 -11.10 -1.54
CA MET A 41 10.63 -11.46 -0.71
C MET A 41 11.18 -12.84 -1.07
N ALA A 42 10.30 -13.83 -1.26
CA ALA A 42 10.68 -15.18 -1.67
C ALA A 42 11.30 -15.19 -3.09
N GLY A 43 10.75 -14.40 -4.02
CA GLY A 43 11.29 -14.26 -5.38
C GLY A 43 12.71 -13.68 -5.39
N PHE A 44 12.96 -12.63 -4.60
CA PHE A 44 14.31 -12.06 -4.45
C PHE A 44 15.27 -13.03 -3.77
N TYR A 45 14.82 -13.80 -2.78
CA TYR A 45 15.63 -14.85 -2.17
C TYR A 45 16.03 -15.92 -3.20
N GLN A 46 15.07 -16.43 -3.99
CA GLN A 46 15.35 -17.41 -5.05
C GLN A 46 16.32 -16.86 -6.10
N ALA A 47 16.15 -15.60 -6.52
CA ALA A 47 17.07 -14.94 -7.43
C ALA A 47 18.50 -14.87 -6.85
N GLY A 48 18.64 -14.54 -5.56
CA GLY A 48 19.93 -14.52 -4.87
C GLY A 48 20.62 -15.90 -4.85
N VAL A 49 19.86 -16.97 -4.63
CA VAL A 49 20.38 -18.35 -4.67
C VAL A 49 20.84 -18.74 -6.08
N ILE A 50 20.05 -18.44 -7.11
CA ILE A 50 20.39 -18.74 -8.51
C ILE A 50 21.67 -18.01 -8.94
N LEU A 51 21.88 -16.79 -8.45
CA LEU A 51 23.07 -15.99 -8.73
C LEU A 51 24.30 -16.39 -7.90
N GLY A 52 24.19 -17.40 -7.02
CA GLY A 52 25.29 -17.85 -6.15
C GLY A 52 25.61 -16.90 -5.00
N ALA A 53 24.70 -15.98 -4.68
CA ALA A 53 24.87 -14.97 -3.62
C ALA A 53 24.31 -15.41 -2.26
N SER A 54 23.98 -16.69 -2.08
CA SER A 54 23.30 -17.23 -0.88
C SER A 54 24.01 -16.88 0.43
N ASP A 55 25.34 -16.92 0.45
CA ASP A 55 26.13 -16.68 1.66
C ASP A 55 26.32 -15.20 1.98
N SER A 56 26.10 -14.32 0.99
CA SER A 56 26.23 -12.86 1.13
C SER A 56 24.90 -12.16 1.40
N LEU A 57 23.81 -12.92 1.50
CA LEU A 57 22.46 -12.38 1.52
C LEU A 57 22.10 -11.81 2.89
N ASN A 58 22.01 -10.49 2.98
CA ASN A 58 21.59 -9.80 4.18
C ASN A 58 20.05 -9.86 4.31
N TRP A 59 19.55 -10.73 5.20
CA TRP A 59 18.12 -10.90 5.47
C TRP A 59 17.40 -9.62 5.87
N MET A 60 18.06 -8.76 6.66
CA MET A 60 17.48 -7.48 7.08
C MET A 60 17.27 -6.55 5.88
N ARG A 61 18.22 -6.54 4.94
CA ARG A 61 18.10 -5.75 3.71
C ARG A 61 17.09 -6.32 2.73
N LEU A 62 17.02 -7.65 2.63
CA LEU A 62 15.96 -8.28 1.86
C LEU A 62 14.59 -7.85 2.39
N PHE A 63 14.39 -7.89 3.71
CA PHE A 63 13.14 -7.47 4.34
C PHE A 63 12.84 -5.97 4.12
N SER A 64 13.84 -5.09 4.28
CA SER A 64 13.66 -3.62 4.18
C SER A 64 13.16 -3.17 2.80
N TYR A 65 13.60 -3.83 1.72
CA TYR A 65 13.19 -3.49 0.36
C TYR A 65 11.94 -4.23 -0.12
N THR A 66 11.61 -5.38 0.47
CA THR A 66 10.51 -6.23 -0.01
C THR A 66 9.28 -6.12 0.85
N ALA A 67 9.25 -6.71 2.04
CA ALA A 67 8.03 -6.77 2.87
C ALA A 67 7.79 -5.50 3.69
N TYR A 68 8.84 -4.78 4.08
CA TYR A 68 8.75 -3.60 4.94
C TYR A 68 7.92 -2.44 4.36
N PRO A 69 8.03 -2.07 3.06
CA PRO A 69 7.24 -0.98 2.47
C PRO A 69 5.74 -1.27 2.42
N TYR A 70 5.37 -2.56 2.36
CA TYR A 70 3.97 -2.99 2.37
C TYR A 70 3.32 -2.69 3.73
N LEU A 71 4.10 -2.75 4.82
CA LEU A 71 3.64 -2.33 6.16
C LEU A 71 3.40 -0.81 6.22
N GLY A 72 4.16 -0.01 5.48
CA GLY A 72 3.92 1.44 5.34
C GLY A 72 2.86 1.82 4.32
N SER A 73 2.23 0.86 3.65
CA SER A 73 1.25 1.14 2.59
C SER A 73 -0.20 1.17 3.10
N PHE A 74 -0.45 1.01 4.41
CA PHE A 74 -1.80 0.98 4.98
C PHE A 74 -2.62 2.25 4.68
N ALA A 75 -2.01 3.42 4.77
CA ALA A 75 -2.67 4.67 4.40
C ALA A 75 -3.05 4.71 2.91
N LEU A 76 -2.14 4.28 2.03
CA LEU A 76 -2.37 4.21 0.60
C LEU A 76 -3.53 3.25 0.27
N MET A 77 -3.53 2.08 0.90
CA MET A 77 -4.60 1.09 0.81
C MET A 77 -5.96 1.68 1.18
N GLY A 78 -6.02 2.47 2.26
CA GLY A 78 -7.22 3.16 2.72
C GLY A 78 -7.79 4.12 1.68
N VAL A 79 -6.95 5.01 1.13
CA VAL A 79 -7.39 5.95 0.09
C VAL A 79 -7.84 5.21 -1.17
N GLN A 80 -7.07 4.21 -1.60
CA GLN A 80 -7.34 3.50 -2.85
C GLN A 80 -8.62 2.67 -2.77
N LEU A 81 -8.90 2.05 -1.62
CA LEU A 81 -10.15 1.34 -1.39
C LEU A 81 -11.34 2.32 -1.38
N TRP A 82 -11.22 3.43 -0.65
CA TRP A 82 -12.27 4.45 -0.60
C TRP A 82 -12.59 4.99 -1.99
N LEU A 83 -11.57 5.37 -2.76
CA LEU A 83 -11.74 5.90 -4.12
C LEU A 83 -12.41 4.88 -5.04
N SER A 84 -12.02 3.61 -4.95
CA SER A 84 -12.61 2.51 -5.73
C SER A 84 -14.07 2.24 -5.39
N MET A 85 -14.48 2.49 -4.14
CA MET A 85 -15.86 2.31 -3.69
C MET A 85 -16.75 3.53 -3.98
N VAL A 86 -16.17 4.73 -4.02
CA VAL A 86 -16.91 5.96 -4.29
C VAL A 86 -17.10 6.20 -5.78
N VAL A 87 -16.10 5.89 -6.61
CA VAL A 87 -16.09 6.22 -8.03
C VAL A 87 -16.62 5.04 -8.86
N LYS A 88 -17.72 5.26 -9.60
CA LYS A 88 -18.30 4.24 -10.50
C LYS A 88 -17.35 3.85 -11.65
N ASN A 89 -16.35 4.67 -11.99
CA ASN A 89 -15.37 4.38 -13.02
C ASN A 89 -14.05 3.89 -12.41
N GLN A 90 -13.73 2.60 -12.58
CA GLN A 90 -12.50 1.98 -12.08
C GLN A 90 -11.24 2.65 -12.62
N SER A 91 -11.26 3.12 -13.87
CA SER A 91 -10.10 3.77 -14.49
C SER A 91 -9.66 5.02 -13.73
N VAL A 92 -10.60 5.76 -13.14
CA VAL A 92 -10.27 6.96 -12.35
C VAL A 92 -9.49 6.57 -11.09
N SER A 93 -9.91 5.51 -10.40
CA SER A 93 -9.19 5.02 -9.22
C SER A 93 -7.77 4.57 -9.57
N ILE A 94 -7.62 3.84 -10.68
CA ILE A 94 -6.33 3.36 -11.17
C ILE A 94 -5.40 4.54 -11.53
N ILE A 95 -5.91 5.52 -12.29
CA ILE A 95 -5.13 6.70 -12.69
C ILE A 95 -4.72 7.52 -11.47
N ALA A 96 -5.61 7.73 -10.50
CA ALA A 96 -5.28 8.44 -9.27
C ALA A 96 -4.21 7.71 -8.44
N GLY A 97 -4.30 6.38 -8.36
CA GLY A 97 -3.27 5.56 -7.72
C GLY A 97 -1.91 5.71 -8.39
N GLY A 98 -1.86 5.58 -9.72
CA GLY A 98 -0.63 5.71 -10.49
C GLY A 98 -0.03 7.12 -10.48
N ALA A 99 -0.86 8.14 -10.69
CA ALA A 99 -0.42 9.54 -10.63
C ALA A 99 0.07 9.91 -9.22
N GLY A 100 -0.63 9.45 -8.18
CA GLY A 100 -0.22 9.67 -6.81
C GLY A 100 1.10 8.96 -6.47
N ALA A 101 1.33 7.74 -6.99
CA ALA A 101 2.60 7.04 -6.81
C ALA A 101 3.78 7.82 -7.42
N LEU A 102 3.60 8.34 -8.64
CA LEU A 102 4.61 9.22 -9.27
C LEU A 102 4.82 10.50 -8.46
N ALA A 103 3.74 11.14 -8.00
CA ALA A 103 3.83 12.33 -7.15
C ALA A 103 4.51 12.05 -5.81
N GLY A 104 4.30 10.87 -5.22
CA GLY A 104 4.90 10.43 -3.97
C GLY A 104 6.42 10.45 -4.00
N LEU A 105 7.03 10.06 -5.12
CA LEU A 105 8.49 10.14 -5.33
C LEU A 105 9.03 11.58 -5.31
N TYR A 106 8.23 12.57 -5.73
CA TYR A 106 8.61 13.97 -5.62
C TYR A 106 8.33 14.52 -4.22
N PHE A 107 7.24 14.08 -3.59
CA PHE A 107 6.83 14.55 -2.26
C PHE A 107 7.82 14.19 -1.15
N ILE A 108 8.56 13.08 -1.28
CA ILE A 108 9.62 12.77 -0.31
C ILE A 108 10.75 13.82 -0.31
N GLN A 109 11.00 14.49 -1.44
CA GLN A 109 12.05 15.50 -1.59
C GLN A 109 11.64 16.88 -1.06
N VAL A 110 10.33 17.12 -0.88
CA VAL A 110 9.81 18.42 -0.43
C VAL A 110 9.64 18.38 1.09
N PRO A 111 10.36 19.22 1.86
CA PRO A 111 10.22 19.23 3.32
C PRO A 111 8.82 19.71 3.74
N GLY A 112 8.28 19.11 4.80
CA GLY A 112 7.02 19.51 5.43
C GLY A 112 5.88 18.51 5.21
N TRP A 113 4.65 19.02 5.13
CA TRP A 113 3.44 18.19 5.05
C TRP A 113 3.36 17.20 3.86
N PRO A 114 3.94 17.45 2.66
CA PRO A 114 3.80 16.53 1.52
C PRO A 114 4.37 15.14 1.77
N GLN A 115 5.38 15.03 2.64
CA GLN A 115 6.03 13.77 3.02
C GLN A 115 5.10 12.80 3.75
N TYR A 116 4.06 13.34 4.41
CA TYR A 116 3.07 12.56 5.17
C TYR A 116 1.88 12.14 4.32
N THR A 117 1.90 12.39 3.01
CA THR A 117 0.82 11.95 2.12
C THR A 117 0.80 10.42 2.01
N PRO A 118 -0.39 9.80 1.84
CA PRO A 118 -0.53 8.34 1.72
C PRO A 118 0.36 7.71 0.65
N TRP A 119 0.63 8.44 -0.45
CA TRP A 119 1.49 7.99 -1.53
C TRP A 119 2.99 8.16 -1.24
N ALA A 120 3.39 9.11 -0.40
CA ALA A 120 4.81 9.36 -0.10
C ALA A 120 5.37 8.42 0.98
N ILE A 121 4.56 8.02 1.96
CA ILE A 121 5.01 7.19 3.09
C ILE A 121 5.70 5.87 2.68
N PRO A 122 5.19 5.05 1.73
CA PRO A 122 5.89 3.82 1.34
C PRO A 122 7.26 4.11 0.70
N TYR A 123 7.45 5.29 0.10
CA TYR A 123 8.74 5.73 -0.40
C TYR A 123 9.66 6.22 0.71
N GLN A 124 9.15 6.84 1.76
CA GLN A 124 9.95 7.20 2.95
C GLN A 124 10.62 5.96 3.56
N LEU A 125 9.92 4.82 3.60
CA LEU A 125 10.48 3.58 4.15
C LEU A 125 11.65 3.00 3.34
N ASN A 126 11.69 3.24 2.03
CA ASN A 126 12.74 2.72 1.14
C ASN A 126 13.86 3.73 0.88
N PHE A 127 13.54 5.02 0.81
CA PHE A 127 14.40 6.04 0.20
C PHE A 127 14.71 7.24 1.12
N ALA A 128 14.13 7.34 2.34
CA ALA A 128 14.26 8.55 3.17
C ALA A 128 15.69 8.89 3.63
N ARG A 129 16.59 7.89 3.70
CA ARG A 129 17.98 8.09 4.13
C ARG A 129 19.02 7.57 3.16
N ASP A 130 18.69 6.55 2.40
CA ASP A 130 19.65 5.93 1.50
C ASP A 130 19.74 6.78 0.23
N ASN A 131 20.79 7.61 0.17
CA ASN A 131 21.20 8.26 -1.07
C ASN A 131 21.88 7.24 -1.98
N ILE A 132 21.13 6.23 -2.43
CA ILE A 132 21.62 5.15 -3.32
C ILE A 132 22.22 5.76 -4.60
N ILE A 133 21.74 6.96 -4.99
CA ILE A 133 22.19 7.73 -6.14
C ILE A 133 23.61 8.29 -5.95
N ASN A 134 23.96 8.70 -4.73
CA ASN A 134 25.24 9.38 -4.45
C ASN A 134 26.25 8.46 -3.74
N ASP A 135 25.78 7.41 -3.07
CA ASP A 135 26.60 6.48 -2.33
C ASP A 135 26.14 5.03 -2.54
N PHE A 136 26.73 4.35 -3.52
CA PHE A 136 26.49 2.94 -3.79
C PHE A 136 26.97 2.01 -2.66
N ALA A 137 27.75 2.51 -1.68
CA ALA A 137 28.10 1.72 -0.50
C ALA A 137 26.93 1.62 0.49
N SER A 138 25.92 2.49 0.39
CA SER A 138 24.72 2.43 1.24
C SER A 138 23.90 1.15 1.02
N ILE A 139 23.68 0.75 -0.24
CA ILE A 139 24.30 -0.46 -0.79
C ILE A 139 24.49 -1.59 0.22
N SER A 140 25.74 -1.85 0.58
CA SER A 140 26.19 -2.95 1.41
C SER A 140 25.93 -2.78 2.91
N GLN A 141 25.53 -1.59 3.37
CA GLN A 141 25.31 -1.31 4.79
C GLN A 141 24.00 -1.94 5.30
N SER A 142 23.93 -2.15 6.61
CA SER A 142 22.71 -2.64 7.27
C SER A 142 21.67 -1.51 7.30
N PRO A 143 20.44 -1.76 6.80
CA PRO A 143 19.41 -0.72 6.74
C PRO A 143 18.93 -0.35 8.15
N HIS A 144 18.68 0.94 8.36
CA HIS A 144 18.00 1.43 9.55
C HIS A 144 16.48 1.42 9.32
N LEU A 145 15.76 0.60 10.09
CA LEU A 145 14.29 0.50 9.99
C LEU A 145 13.61 1.62 10.78
N GLU A 146 13.11 2.61 10.06
CA GLU A 146 12.37 3.75 10.63
C GLU A 146 10.89 3.41 10.89
N TRP A 147 10.63 2.61 11.93
CA TRP A 147 9.29 2.08 12.26
C TRP A 147 8.22 3.16 12.52
N HIS A 148 8.64 4.39 12.84
CA HIS A 148 7.73 5.53 13.04
C HIS A 148 6.81 5.76 11.83
N TRP A 149 7.35 5.63 10.61
CA TRP A 149 6.57 5.79 9.36
C TRP A 149 5.53 4.69 9.18
N VAL A 150 5.84 3.45 9.59
CA VAL A 150 4.88 2.35 9.61
C VAL A 150 3.73 2.67 10.58
N GLY A 151 4.05 3.17 11.78
CA GLY A 151 3.06 3.58 12.76
C GLY A 151 2.13 4.70 12.26
N ILE A 152 2.69 5.73 11.62
CA ILE A 152 1.94 6.83 11.01
C ILE A 152 1.00 6.28 9.91
N SER A 153 1.51 5.42 9.03
CA SER A 153 0.70 4.83 7.96
C SER A 153 -0.41 3.94 8.49
N ALA A 154 -0.13 3.12 9.52
CA ALA A 154 -1.13 2.25 10.13
C ALA A 154 -2.26 3.06 10.77
N LEU A 155 -1.93 4.12 11.51
CA LEU A 155 -2.92 5.00 12.13
C LEU A 155 -3.74 5.73 11.07
N MET A 156 -3.09 6.33 10.07
CA MET A 156 -3.78 7.03 8.99
C MET A 156 -4.65 6.07 8.15
N GLY A 157 -4.14 4.88 7.84
CA GLY A 157 -4.90 3.83 7.14
C GLY A 157 -6.14 3.41 7.92
N LEU A 158 -6.02 3.20 9.22
CA LEU A 158 -7.16 2.87 10.09
C LEU A 158 -8.22 3.98 10.06
N LEU A 159 -7.81 5.25 10.18
CA LEU A 159 -8.73 6.39 10.08
C LEU A 159 -9.42 6.43 8.70
N LEU A 160 -8.68 6.23 7.62
CA LEU A 160 -9.22 6.21 6.25
C LEU A 160 -10.18 5.04 6.02
N PHE A 161 -9.90 3.86 6.58
CA PHE A 161 -10.82 2.72 6.51
C PHE A 161 -12.11 3.01 7.27
N LEU A 162 -12.03 3.60 8.47
CA LEU A 162 -13.21 3.99 9.25
C LEU A 162 -14.04 5.04 8.49
N LEU A 163 -13.42 6.13 8.05
CA LEU A 163 -14.09 7.20 7.31
C LEU A 163 -14.71 6.68 6.01
N GLY A 164 -13.96 5.86 5.27
CA GLY A 164 -14.43 5.24 4.04
C GLY A 164 -15.63 4.31 4.27
N SER A 165 -15.62 3.53 5.36
CA SER A 165 -16.73 2.64 5.71
C SER A 165 -18.01 3.42 6.06
N VAL A 166 -17.89 4.50 6.84
CA VAL A 166 -19.02 5.35 7.23
C VAL A 166 -19.59 6.08 6.02
N HIS A 167 -18.71 6.65 5.19
CA HIS A 167 -19.12 7.34 3.97
C HIS A 167 -19.83 6.38 3.00
N PHE A 168 -19.31 5.17 2.81
CA PHE A 168 -19.93 4.16 1.97
C PHE A 168 -21.28 3.68 2.52
N ALA A 169 -21.42 3.50 3.83
CA ALA A 169 -22.66 3.10 4.46
C ALA A 169 -23.78 4.15 4.28
N ARG A 170 -23.43 5.44 4.30
CA ARG A 170 -24.37 6.57 4.11
C ARG A 170 -24.72 6.83 2.65
N LYS A 171 -23.94 6.32 1.70
CA LYS A 171 -24.22 6.52 0.28
C LYS A 171 -25.39 5.66 -0.15
N GLU A 172 -26.48 6.30 -0.55
CA GLU A 172 -27.62 5.64 -1.18
C GLU A 172 -27.18 5.08 -2.54
N THR A 173 -27.46 3.80 -2.73
CA THR A 173 -27.15 3.07 -3.95
C THR A 173 -28.33 3.27 -4.89
N GLU A 174 -28.26 4.26 -5.78
CA GLU A 174 -29.15 4.41 -6.94
C GLU A 174 -29.05 3.22 -7.91
#